data_AF-A0A8I6RUA8-F1
#
_entry.id   AF-A0A8I6RUA8-F1
#
_cell.length_a   1.000
_cell.length_b   1.000
_cell.length_c   1.000
_cell.angle_alpha   90.00
_cell.angle_beta   90.00
_cell.angle_gamma   90.00
#
_symmetry.space_group_name_H-M   'P 1'
#
loop_
_entity.id
_entity.type
_entity.pdbx_description
1 polymer ?
#
loop_
_entity_poly.entity_id
_entity_poly.type
_entity_poly.pdbx_seq_one_letter_code
_entity_poly.pdbx_strand_id
1 'polypeptide(L)'
;MTSRILTRGNSFLLTLSRFSSDLSTALKESTDLVHVNQLPPRHLPFLNRYEPPRQAWVENLDTIEEVKKSIIDLHPDVFGVMPRIDVIQENVKWQRNYKRVSIANTKIRNEVRGGGRKPWPQKGLGRARHGSIRSPLFKGGGIIHGPRSPTSYFSMLPFFKRILGLTSTLSIKLAQDDLHVVENIELPTDDPQYLEDLVRTRNWGVSVLFVDENDHMPKNITAATDKIKHMNIMPVYGLNVYSMLKHETLVLTLDAVNRIEERILYQLNRPDYNEKNKKFRSGQ
;
A
#
# COMPACT_ATOMS: atom_id res chain seq x y z
N MET A 1 70.36 -58.21 -23.77
CA MET A 1 69.31 -58.04 -22.75
C MET A 1 69.49 -56.66 -22.13
N THR A 2 69.06 -55.58 -22.79
CA THR A 2 67.75 -54.90 -22.63
C THR A 2 67.44 -54.46 -21.20
N SER A 3 67.57 -53.16 -20.92
CA SER A 3 66.52 -52.39 -20.24
C SER A 3 66.68 -50.89 -20.55
N ARG A 4 65.67 -50.35 -21.26
CA ARG A 4 65.45 -48.92 -21.49
C ARG A 4 64.74 -48.36 -20.26
N ILE A 5 65.36 -47.40 -19.60
CA ILE A 5 64.72 -46.54 -18.60
C ILE A 5 63.97 -45.46 -19.39
N LEU A 6 62.63 -45.51 -19.39
CA LEU A 6 61.76 -44.52 -20.03
C LEU A 6 61.02 -43.71 -18.98
N THR A 7 61.21 -42.41 -19.11
CA THR A 7 60.61 -41.27 -18.43
C THR A 7 59.08 -41.34 -18.34
N ARG A 8 58.54 -41.44 -17.11
CA ARG A 8 57.13 -41.18 -16.78
C ARG A 8 57.05 -40.07 -15.74
N GLY A 9 57.30 -38.83 -16.15
CA GLY A 9 57.38 -37.68 -15.23
C GLY A 9 56.43 -36.50 -15.52
N ASN A 10 55.80 -36.40 -16.70
CA ASN A 10 55.16 -35.14 -17.12
C ASN A 10 53.64 -35.18 -17.35
N SER A 11 52.96 -36.31 -17.18
CA SER A 11 51.52 -36.39 -17.46
C SER A 11 50.63 -36.01 -16.27
N PHE A 12 51.09 -36.16 -15.02
CA PHE A 12 50.31 -35.83 -13.82
C PHE A 12 50.25 -34.34 -13.49
N LEU A 13 51.29 -33.59 -13.84
CA LEU A 13 51.33 -32.13 -13.61
C LEU A 13 50.45 -31.37 -14.60
N LEU A 14 50.32 -31.87 -15.84
CA LEU A 14 49.44 -31.28 -16.87
C LEU A 14 47.95 -31.52 -16.59
N THR A 15 47.59 -32.59 -15.89
CA THR A 15 46.20 -32.85 -15.49
C THR A 15 45.77 -32.01 -14.29
N LEU A 16 46.66 -31.78 -13.32
CA LEU A 16 46.38 -30.90 -12.16
C LEU A 16 46.32 -29.43 -12.55
N SER A 17 47.16 -28.97 -13.48
CA SER A 17 47.12 -27.59 -13.97
C SER A 17 45.83 -27.28 -14.74
N ARG A 18 45.31 -28.24 -15.51
CA ARG A 18 44.03 -28.12 -16.21
C ARG A 18 42.84 -28.14 -15.24
N PHE A 19 42.87 -29.01 -14.23
CA PHE A 19 41.82 -29.05 -13.20
C PHE A 19 41.78 -27.76 -12.37
N SER A 20 42.95 -27.16 -12.09
CA SER A 20 43.04 -25.87 -11.41
C SER A 20 42.59 -24.71 -12.28
N SER A 21 42.86 -24.72 -13.59
CA SER A 21 42.36 -23.71 -14.50
C SER A 21 40.84 -23.80 -14.65
N ASP A 22 40.31 -25.03 -14.78
CA ASP A 22 38.88 -25.27 -14.93
C ASP A 22 38.10 -24.90 -13.67
N LEU A 23 38.66 -25.18 -12.47
CA LEU A 23 38.11 -24.68 -11.21
C LEU A 23 38.20 -23.16 -11.08
N SER A 24 39.27 -22.53 -11.56
CA SER A 24 39.38 -21.06 -11.54
C SER A 24 38.43 -20.39 -12.53
N THR A 25 38.15 -21.03 -13.67
CA THR A 25 37.18 -20.56 -14.68
C THR A 25 35.76 -20.78 -14.17
N ALA A 26 35.45 -21.93 -13.58
CA ALA A 26 34.15 -22.20 -12.96
C ALA A 26 33.90 -21.30 -11.73
N LEU A 27 34.93 -20.98 -10.95
CA LEU A 27 34.83 -20.00 -9.87
C LEU A 27 34.61 -18.59 -10.41
N LYS A 28 35.28 -18.20 -11.50
CA LYS A 28 35.04 -16.91 -12.18
C LYS A 28 33.63 -16.81 -12.75
N GLU A 29 33.15 -17.85 -13.44
CA GLU A 29 31.77 -17.92 -13.94
C GLU A 29 30.74 -17.88 -12.80
N SER A 30 31.05 -18.48 -11.64
CA SER A 30 30.18 -18.39 -10.46
C SER A 30 30.21 -17.01 -9.77
N THR A 31 31.34 -16.29 -9.83
CA THR A 31 31.47 -14.94 -9.26
C THR A 31 30.89 -13.86 -10.18
N ASP A 32 30.89 -14.09 -11.49
CA ASP A 32 30.33 -13.16 -12.48
C ASP A 32 28.79 -13.14 -12.45
N LEU A 33 28.15 -14.18 -11.91
CA LEU A 33 26.69 -14.23 -11.68
C LEU A 33 26.22 -13.45 -10.44
N VAL A 34 27.14 -12.89 -9.64
CA VAL A 34 26.82 -12.07 -8.45
C VAL A 34 27.49 -10.69 -8.54
N HIS A 35 27.61 -10.14 -9.74
CA HIS A 35 27.76 -8.68 -9.87
C HIS A 35 26.41 -8.02 -9.54
N VAL A 36 26.12 -7.88 -8.25
CA VAL A 36 25.10 -6.94 -7.78
C VAL A 36 25.58 -5.57 -8.24
N ASN A 37 25.01 -5.04 -9.31
CA ASN A 37 25.26 -3.68 -9.76
C ASN A 37 24.81 -2.77 -8.60
N GLN A 38 25.76 -2.31 -7.78
CA GLN A 38 25.46 -1.36 -6.73
C GLN A 38 24.95 -0.10 -7.40
N LEU A 39 23.67 0.23 -7.19
CA LEU A 39 23.12 1.52 -7.57
C LEU A 39 24.05 2.62 -7.02
N PRO A 40 24.21 3.75 -7.72
CA PRO A 40 25.05 4.82 -7.22
C PRO A 40 24.60 5.22 -5.80
N PRO A 41 25.55 5.53 -4.90
CA PRO A 41 25.22 5.81 -3.50
C PRO A 41 24.21 6.97 -3.42
N ARG A 42 23.03 6.65 -2.89
CA ARG A 42 21.90 7.57 -2.82
C ARG A 42 22.10 8.54 -1.65
N HIS A 43 21.97 9.84 -1.89
CA HIS A 43 21.99 10.83 -0.83
C HIS A 43 20.62 10.91 -0.14
N LEU A 44 20.52 10.41 1.09
CA LEU A 44 19.32 10.51 1.92
C LEU A 44 19.33 11.83 2.70
N PRO A 45 18.39 12.76 2.45
CA PRO A 45 18.34 14.02 3.17
C PRO A 45 17.81 13.81 4.60
N PHE A 46 18.27 14.63 5.55
CA PHE A 46 17.80 14.66 6.95
C PHE A 46 17.99 13.37 7.75
N LEU A 47 18.99 12.55 7.40
CA LEU A 47 19.26 11.31 8.11
C LEU A 47 19.67 11.56 9.58
N ASN A 48 19.03 10.84 10.50
CA ASN A 48 19.45 10.84 11.90
C ASN A 48 20.78 10.07 12.05
N ARG A 49 21.72 10.61 12.84
CA ARG A 49 23.04 9.98 13.05
C ARG A 49 22.96 8.60 13.71
N TYR A 50 21.90 8.35 14.48
CA TYR A 50 21.77 7.15 15.31
C TYR A 50 20.94 6.04 14.66
N GLU A 51 20.20 6.34 13.60
CA GLU A 51 19.33 5.37 12.92
C GLU A 51 19.88 5.09 11.52
N PRO A 52 20.43 3.88 11.27
CA PRO A 52 20.89 3.54 9.94
C PRO A 52 19.70 3.38 8.97
N PRO A 53 19.91 3.62 7.66
CA PRO A 53 18.88 3.37 6.67
C PRO A 53 18.51 1.89 6.60
N ARG A 54 17.28 1.61 6.19
CA ARG A 54 16.83 0.24 5.91
C ARG A 54 17.27 -0.14 4.51
N GLN A 55 17.45 -1.43 4.24
CA GLN A 55 17.82 -1.90 2.90
C GLN A 55 16.71 -2.77 2.34
N ALA A 56 16.44 -2.63 1.04
CA ALA A 56 15.53 -3.48 0.29
C ALA A 56 16.18 -3.92 -1.02
N TRP A 57 15.80 -5.11 -1.48
CA TRP A 57 16.21 -5.59 -2.80
C TRP A 57 15.45 -4.86 -3.89
N VAL A 58 16.13 -4.59 -4.99
CA VAL A 58 15.54 -4.12 -6.23
C VAL A 58 15.40 -5.31 -7.16
N GLU A 59 14.17 -5.68 -7.42
CA GLU A 59 13.78 -6.82 -8.24
C GLU A 59 13.46 -6.38 -9.68
N ASN A 60 13.40 -7.34 -10.59
CA ASN A 60 12.99 -7.15 -11.97
C ASN A 60 11.51 -7.49 -12.18
N LEU A 61 10.88 -6.96 -13.22
CA LEU A 61 9.53 -7.37 -13.65
C LEU A 61 9.53 -8.08 -15.02
N ASP A 62 10.70 -8.10 -15.68
CA ASP A 62 10.89 -8.55 -17.06
C ASP A 62 10.80 -10.08 -17.22
N THR A 63 11.20 -10.84 -16.19
CA THR A 63 11.18 -12.32 -16.18
C THR A 63 10.32 -12.85 -15.05
N ILE A 64 9.77 -14.06 -15.21
CA ILE A 64 8.95 -14.71 -14.16
C ILE A 64 9.80 -15.01 -12.92
N GLU A 65 11.01 -15.54 -13.14
CA GLU A 65 11.98 -15.79 -12.06
C GLU A 65 12.45 -14.49 -11.42
N GLU A 66 12.60 -14.52 -10.10
CA GLU A 66 13.08 -13.39 -9.30
C GLU A 66 14.58 -13.19 -9.51
N VAL A 67 14.96 -12.03 -10.06
CA VAL A 67 16.35 -11.61 -10.19
C VAL A 67 16.59 -10.39 -9.32
N LYS A 68 17.47 -10.53 -8.33
CA LYS A 68 17.91 -9.45 -7.44
C LYS A 68 18.97 -8.61 -8.14
N LYS A 69 18.56 -7.50 -8.75
CA LYS A 69 19.45 -6.64 -9.55
C LYS A 69 20.39 -5.81 -8.67
N SER A 70 19.84 -5.15 -7.66
CA SER A 70 20.59 -4.23 -6.79
C SER A 70 19.97 -4.13 -5.39
N ILE A 71 20.62 -3.39 -4.50
CA ILE A 71 20.13 -3.06 -3.15
C ILE A 71 19.92 -1.55 -3.09
N ILE A 72 18.80 -1.12 -2.51
CA ILE A 72 18.49 0.30 -2.26
C ILE A 72 18.43 0.56 -0.76
N ASP A 73 19.05 1.68 -0.34
CA ASP A 73 18.89 2.23 1.00
C ASP A 73 17.60 3.06 1.08
N LEU A 74 16.76 2.79 2.08
CA LEU A 74 15.47 3.41 2.38
C LEU A 74 15.58 4.28 3.65
N HIS A 75 14.87 5.42 3.67
CA HIS A 75 14.93 6.34 4.80
C HIS A 75 14.24 5.77 6.07
N PRO A 76 14.89 5.80 7.25
CA PRO A 76 14.35 5.23 8.47
C PRO A 76 13.05 5.92 8.95
N ASP A 77 12.93 7.24 8.83
CA ASP A 77 11.68 7.96 9.20
C ASP A 77 10.46 7.63 8.33
N VAL A 78 10.63 6.92 7.21
CA VAL A 78 9.52 6.54 6.31
C VAL A 78 9.22 5.05 6.42
N PHE A 79 10.26 4.22 6.34
CA PHE A 79 10.16 2.76 6.26
C PHE A 79 10.61 2.04 7.54
N GLY A 80 11.14 2.76 8.53
CA GLY A 80 11.65 2.23 9.80
C GLY A 80 10.95 2.78 11.04
N VAL A 81 9.78 3.41 10.88
CA VAL A 81 9.01 3.98 12.00
C VAL A 81 8.41 2.87 12.85
N MET A 82 8.36 3.07 14.17
CA MET A 82 7.68 2.14 15.07
C MET A 82 6.21 1.97 14.64
N PRO A 83 5.76 0.75 14.31
CA PRO A 83 4.45 0.51 13.74
C PRO A 83 3.33 0.72 14.76
N ARG A 84 2.46 1.69 14.49
CA ARG A 84 1.33 2.07 15.35
C ARG A 84 -0.02 1.65 14.77
N ILE A 85 -0.52 0.50 15.23
CA ILE A 85 -1.78 -0.11 14.77
C ILE A 85 -2.99 0.80 15.06
N ASP A 86 -2.96 1.54 16.17
CA ASP A 86 -4.00 2.49 16.57
C ASP A 86 -4.17 3.62 15.54
N VAL A 87 -3.05 4.21 15.09
CA VAL A 87 -3.06 5.30 14.10
C VAL A 87 -3.49 4.78 12.73
N ILE A 88 -3.10 3.56 12.38
CA ILE A 88 -3.53 2.89 11.15
C ILE A 88 -5.05 2.70 11.16
N GLN A 89 -5.61 2.20 12.26
CA GLN A 89 -7.06 2.03 12.42
C GLN A 89 -7.81 3.37 12.32
N GLU A 90 -7.30 4.43 12.97
CA GLU A 90 -7.88 5.78 12.88
C GLU A 90 -7.92 6.27 11.42
N ASN A 91 -6.84 6.07 10.67
CA ASN A 91 -6.74 6.45 9.26
C ASN A 91 -7.73 5.69 8.38
N VAL A 92 -7.84 4.38 8.56
CA VAL A 92 -8.80 3.55 7.80
C VAL A 92 -10.24 3.99 8.09
N LYS A 93 -10.58 4.20 9.37
CA LYS A 93 -11.92 4.67 9.77
C LYS A 93 -12.22 6.06 9.19
N TRP A 94 -11.24 6.96 9.22
CA TRP A 94 -11.34 8.27 8.62
C TRP A 94 -11.61 8.16 7.10
N GLN A 95 -10.81 7.38 6.38
CA GLN A 95 -10.94 7.18 4.92
C GLN A 95 -12.28 6.59 4.50
N ARG A 96 -12.88 5.72 5.32
CA ARG A 96 -14.22 5.17 5.04
C ARG A 96 -15.35 6.16 5.32
N ASN A 97 -15.21 6.99 6.35
CA ASN A 97 -16.29 7.86 6.81
C ASN A 97 -16.32 9.22 6.12
N TYR A 98 -15.17 9.81 5.78
CA TYR A 98 -15.14 11.19 5.28
C TYR A 98 -15.89 11.38 3.95
N LYS A 99 -15.97 10.34 3.12
CA LYS A 99 -16.70 10.30 1.85
C LYS A 99 -18.17 9.89 2.01
N ARG A 100 -18.58 9.42 3.20
CA ARG A 100 -19.89 8.81 3.41
C ARG A 100 -20.96 9.86 3.66
N VAL A 101 -22.02 9.81 2.86
CA VAL A 101 -23.25 10.57 3.05
C VAL A 101 -24.42 9.60 3.14
N SER A 102 -25.20 9.66 4.21
CA SER A 102 -26.42 8.86 4.36
C SER A 102 -27.62 9.64 3.83
N ILE A 103 -28.33 9.03 2.88
CA ILE A 103 -29.56 9.58 2.28
C ILE A 103 -30.82 9.00 2.96
N ALA A 104 -30.65 8.01 3.85
CA ALA A 104 -31.76 7.37 4.55
C ALA A 104 -32.59 8.41 5.32
N ASN A 105 -33.87 8.52 4.97
CA ASN A 105 -34.81 9.43 5.62
C ASN A 105 -36.05 8.69 6.05
N THR A 106 -36.54 9.00 7.24
CA THR A 106 -37.85 8.56 7.71
C THR A 106 -38.77 9.75 7.88
N LYS A 107 -40.06 9.53 7.58
CA LYS A 107 -41.08 10.56 7.75
C LYS A 107 -41.46 10.69 9.22
N ILE A 108 -41.28 11.87 9.77
CA ILE A 108 -41.78 12.22 11.11
C ILE A 108 -43.31 12.36 11.04
N ARG A 109 -44.02 12.27 12.18
CA ARG A 109 -45.49 12.44 12.26
C ARG A 109 -46.04 13.66 11.49
N ASN A 110 -45.26 14.74 11.35
CA ASN A 110 -45.66 15.97 10.67
C ASN A 110 -45.45 15.89 9.14
N GLU A 111 -44.60 14.99 8.66
CA GLU A 111 -44.30 14.78 7.23
C GLU A 111 -45.18 13.68 6.61
N VAL A 112 -45.81 12.84 7.45
CA VAL A 112 -46.77 11.84 6.98
C VAL A 112 -48.11 12.52 6.66
N ARG A 113 -48.60 12.34 5.42
CA ARG A 113 -49.81 12.99 4.89
C ARG A 113 -51.04 12.81 5.80
N GLY A 114 -51.71 13.91 6.17
CA GLY A 114 -52.96 13.92 6.93
C GLY A 114 -52.77 14.04 8.45
N GLY A 115 -53.79 13.68 9.24
CA GLY A 115 -53.69 13.68 10.71
C GLY A 115 -53.82 15.04 11.40
N GLY A 116 -54.36 16.06 10.71
CA GLY A 116 -54.66 17.37 11.30
C GLY A 116 -55.91 17.39 12.20
N ARG A 117 -56.88 16.49 11.98
CA ARG A 117 -58.09 16.38 12.81
C ARG A 117 -57.87 15.42 13.98
N LYS A 118 -58.35 15.82 15.17
CA LYS A 118 -58.38 14.95 16.35
C LYS A 118 -59.29 13.73 16.09
N PRO A 119 -58.83 12.49 16.33
CA PRO A 119 -59.62 11.29 16.01
C PRO A 119 -60.97 11.21 16.72
N TRP A 120 -61.02 11.61 18.00
CA TRP A 120 -62.22 11.64 18.83
C TRP A 120 -62.09 12.63 20.01
N PRO A 121 -63.21 13.07 20.65
CA PRO A 121 -63.17 13.96 21.81
C PRO A 121 -62.40 13.35 23.00
N GLN A 122 -61.87 14.22 23.86
CA GLN A 122 -60.98 13.84 24.97
C GLN A 122 -61.64 12.94 26.03
N LYS A 123 -62.95 13.04 26.19
CA LYS A 123 -63.77 12.33 27.17
C LYS A 123 -65.07 11.84 26.50
N GLY A 124 -65.75 10.86 27.12
CA GLY A 124 -67.07 10.36 26.69
C GLY A 124 -67.07 9.00 25.98
N LEU A 125 -65.96 8.60 25.35
CA LEU A 125 -65.91 7.37 24.53
C LEU A 125 -65.27 6.15 25.21
N GLY A 126 -64.71 6.29 26.42
CA GLY A 126 -64.02 5.19 27.11
C GLY A 126 -62.72 4.68 26.46
N ARG A 127 -62.27 5.28 25.35
CA ARG A 127 -61.02 4.92 24.64
C ARG A 127 -59.82 5.71 25.14
N ALA A 128 -58.61 5.21 24.82
CA ALA A 128 -57.37 5.94 25.05
C ALA A 128 -57.38 7.33 24.36
N ARG A 129 -56.65 8.28 24.95
CA ARG A 129 -56.61 9.68 24.49
C ARG A 129 -55.59 9.82 23.36
N HIS A 130 -56.03 10.29 22.20
CA HIS A 130 -55.13 10.56 21.06
C HIS A 130 -55.36 11.93 20.44
N GLY A 131 -54.26 12.56 20.03
CA GLY A 131 -54.27 13.87 19.37
C GLY A 131 -54.30 13.79 17.84
N SER A 132 -53.69 12.76 17.25
CA SER A 132 -53.59 12.59 15.80
C SER A 132 -53.45 11.11 15.44
N ILE A 133 -54.00 10.71 14.29
CA ILE A 133 -53.81 9.37 13.70
C ILE A 133 -52.39 9.15 13.15
N ARG A 134 -51.57 10.21 13.00
CA ARG A 134 -50.17 10.12 12.54
C ARG A 134 -49.17 9.98 13.67
N SER A 135 -49.65 9.84 14.91
CA SER A 135 -48.80 9.52 16.03
C SER A 135 -48.09 8.17 15.79
N PRO A 136 -46.82 8.04 16.20
CA PRO A 136 -46.04 6.79 16.10
C PRO A 136 -46.70 5.56 16.72
N LEU A 137 -47.62 5.77 17.67
CA LEU A 137 -48.39 4.69 18.30
C LEU A 137 -49.43 4.05 17.34
N PHE A 138 -49.80 4.75 16.27
CA PHE A 138 -50.75 4.26 15.27
C PHE A 138 -50.03 3.56 14.11
N LYS A 139 -50.69 2.54 13.53
CA LYS A 139 -50.27 1.92 12.27
C LYS A 139 -50.25 2.96 11.15
N GLY A 140 -49.12 3.09 10.45
CA GLY A 140 -48.93 4.12 9.42
C GLY A 140 -48.77 5.54 9.97
N GLY A 141 -48.43 5.67 11.26
CA GLY A 141 -47.93 6.89 11.88
C GLY A 141 -46.47 7.18 11.50
N GLY A 142 -45.97 8.34 11.90
CA GLY A 142 -44.56 8.70 11.68
C GLY A 142 -43.60 8.00 12.64
N ILE A 143 -42.33 7.92 12.27
CA ILE A 143 -41.26 7.34 13.10
C ILE A 143 -40.69 8.42 14.04
N ILE A 144 -40.47 8.10 15.32
CA ILE A 144 -39.92 9.05 16.32
C ILE A 144 -38.41 9.23 16.15
N HIS A 145 -37.67 8.13 16.27
CA HIS A 145 -36.21 8.10 16.21
C HIS A 145 -35.79 7.26 15.01
N GLY A 146 -35.90 7.86 13.82
CA GLY A 146 -35.40 7.28 12.59
C GLY A 146 -34.29 8.14 11.99
N PRO A 147 -33.60 7.62 10.96
CA PRO A 147 -32.59 8.39 10.27
C PRO A 147 -33.20 9.66 9.66
N ARG A 148 -32.46 10.75 9.80
CA ARG A 148 -32.72 12.06 9.19
C ARG A 148 -31.61 12.33 8.19
N SER A 149 -32.02 12.77 7.01
CA SER A 149 -31.14 12.94 5.85
C SER A 149 -31.26 14.37 5.30
N PRO A 150 -30.19 14.89 4.67
CA PRO A 150 -28.89 14.25 4.50
C PRO A 150 -28.02 14.34 5.77
N THR A 151 -27.37 13.23 6.14
CA THR A 151 -26.38 13.20 7.22
C THR A 151 -24.99 12.90 6.67
N SER A 152 -24.07 13.85 6.82
CA SER A 152 -22.66 13.68 6.46
C SER A 152 -21.85 13.19 7.66
N TYR A 153 -20.91 12.27 7.40
CA TYR A 153 -19.96 11.77 8.39
C TYR A 153 -18.57 12.38 8.21
N PHE A 154 -18.52 13.59 7.63
CA PHE A 154 -17.28 14.26 7.31
C PHE A 154 -16.56 14.74 8.57
N SER A 155 -15.32 14.32 8.72
CA SER A 155 -14.40 14.80 9.75
C SER A 155 -12.98 14.77 9.18
N MET A 156 -12.17 15.79 9.46
CA MET A 156 -10.77 15.81 9.02
C MET A 156 -9.84 15.30 10.11
N LEU A 157 -9.05 14.27 9.78
CA LEU A 157 -7.98 13.79 10.66
C LEU A 157 -6.78 14.77 10.58
N PRO A 158 -6.12 15.08 11.72
CA PRO A 158 -4.92 15.90 11.74
C PRO A 158 -3.88 15.42 10.73
N PHE A 159 -3.23 16.35 10.05
CA PHE A 159 -2.33 16.04 8.93
C PHE A 159 -1.19 15.07 9.32
N PHE A 160 -0.54 15.29 10.46
CA PHE A 160 0.56 14.43 10.92
C PHE A 160 0.09 13.05 11.39
N LYS A 161 -1.15 12.92 11.87
CA LYS A 161 -1.76 11.61 12.12
C LYS A 161 -1.97 10.83 10.81
N ARG A 162 -2.26 11.53 9.71
CA ARG A 162 -2.37 10.91 8.37
C ARG A 162 -1.02 10.44 7.84
N ILE A 163 0.00 11.29 7.96
CA ILE A 163 1.38 10.92 7.59
C ILE A 163 1.85 9.73 8.42
N LEU A 164 1.69 9.79 9.75
CA LEU A 164 2.11 8.72 10.65
C LEU A 164 1.42 7.39 10.33
N GLY A 165 0.15 7.40 9.95
CA GLY A 165 -0.55 6.19 9.50
C GLY A 165 0.07 5.62 8.21
N LEU A 166 0.45 6.48 7.27
CA LEU A 166 1.08 6.07 6.02
C LEU A 166 2.48 5.48 6.27
N THR A 167 3.36 6.17 7.01
CA THR A 167 4.71 5.68 7.32
C THR A 167 4.69 4.43 8.19
N SER A 168 3.77 4.36 9.16
CA SER A 168 3.58 3.13 9.95
C SER A 168 3.16 1.95 9.08
N THR A 169 2.29 2.16 8.10
CA THR A 169 1.84 1.08 7.21
C THR A 169 2.96 0.62 6.28
N LEU A 170 3.74 1.55 5.70
CA LEU A 170 4.92 1.22 4.89
C LEU A 170 5.96 0.44 5.71
N SER A 171 6.21 0.87 6.95
CA SER A 171 7.15 0.20 7.85
C SER A 171 6.68 -1.21 8.22
N ILE A 172 5.37 -1.43 8.40
CA ILE A 172 4.80 -2.76 8.62
C ILE A 172 4.98 -3.64 7.38
N LYS A 173 4.65 -3.13 6.18
CA LYS A 173 4.79 -3.89 4.94
C LYS A 173 6.23 -4.32 4.71
N LEU A 174 7.20 -3.44 4.97
CA LEU A 174 8.61 -3.80 4.91
C LEU A 174 8.99 -4.84 5.97
N ALA A 175 8.53 -4.68 7.23
CA ALA A 175 8.86 -5.60 8.32
C ALA A 175 8.20 -6.98 8.19
N GLN A 176 7.13 -7.09 7.37
CA GLN A 176 6.43 -8.34 7.08
C GLN A 176 6.94 -9.03 5.80
N ASP A 177 7.96 -8.47 5.14
CA ASP A 177 8.45 -8.91 3.82
C ASP A 177 7.39 -8.84 2.70
N ASP A 178 6.34 -8.02 2.89
CA ASP A 178 5.25 -7.78 1.93
C ASP A 178 5.55 -6.60 0.97
N LEU A 179 6.65 -5.89 1.19
CA LEU A 179 7.08 -4.74 0.39
C LEU A 179 8.18 -5.15 -0.58
N HIS A 180 7.92 -5.05 -1.88
CA HIS A 180 8.91 -5.30 -2.92
C HIS A 180 9.23 -4.01 -3.67
N VAL A 181 10.52 -3.78 -3.95
CA VAL A 181 10.96 -2.65 -4.78
C VAL A 181 11.39 -3.20 -6.13
N VAL A 182 10.88 -2.61 -7.20
CA VAL A 182 11.15 -3.01 -8.58
C VAL A 182 11.81 -1.85 -9.32
N GLU A 183 12.69 -2.16 -10.26
CA GLU A 183 13.35 -1.13 -11.08
C GLU A 183 12.33 -0.32 -11.90
N ASN A 184 11.57 -0.99 -12.77
CA ASN A 184 10.54 -0.41 -13.63
C ASN A 184 9.32 -1.33 -13.72
N ILE A 185 8.15 -0.77 -14.05
CA ILE A 185 6.86 -1.49 -14.15
C ILE A 185 6.57 -2.02 -15.58
N GLU A 186 7.61 -2.25 -16.36
CA GLU A 186 7.46 -2.78 -17.73
C GLU A 186 7.30 -4.31 -17.73
N LEU A 187 6.27 -4.79 -18.43
CA LEU A 187 6.07 -6.23 -18.68
C LEU A 187 6.46 -6.56 -20.11
N PRO A 188 7.04 -7.75 -20.38
CA PRO A 188 7.37 -8.19 -21.73
C PRO A 188 6.13 -8.44 -22.61
N THR A 189 5.01 -8.83 -21.99
CA THR A 189 3.78 -9.28 -22.64
C THR A 189 2.56 -8.65 -21.96
N ASP A 190 1.46 -8.48 -22.69
CA ASP A 190 0.17 -7.93 -22.21
C ASP A 190 -0.82 -9.01 -21.70
N ASP A 191 -0.38 -10.27 -21.66
CA ASP A 191 -1.16 -11.39 -21.16
C ASP A 191 -1.30 -11.36 -19.62
N PRO A 192 -2.52 -11.44 -19.08
CA PRO A 192 -2.73 -11.45 -17.63
C PRO A 192 -2.18 -12.71 -16.95
N GLN A 193 -2.13 -13.84 -17.67
CA GLN A 193 -1.59 -15.10 -17.16
C GLN A 193 -0.11 -14.97 -16.80
N TYR A 194 0.65 -14.21 -17.59
CA TYR A 194 2.05 -13.94 -17.30
C TYR A 194 2.23 -13.26 -15.93
N LEU A 195 1.37 -12.28 -15.63
CA LEU A 195 1.40 -11.57 -14.35
C LEU A 195 0.96 -12.45 -13.19
N GLU A 196 -0.08 -13.28 -13.36
CA GLU A 196 -0.49 -14.28 -12.36
C GLU A 196 0.60 -15.31 -12.08
N ASP A 197 1.29 -15.80 -13.12
CA ASP A 197 2.39 -16.74 -13.00
C ASP A 197 3.60 -16.12 -12.30
N LEU A 198 3.92 -14.85 -12.60
CA LEU A 198 4.97 -14.10 -11.92
C LEU A 198 4.66 -13.97 -10.42
N VAL A 199 3.47 -13.48 -10.07
CA VAL A 199 3.04 -13.30 -8.66
C VAL A 199 3.05 -14.64 -7.91
N ARG A 200 2.56 -15.71 -8.55
CA ARG A 200 2.54 -17.06 -7.97
C ARG A 200 3.94 -17.62 -7.76
N THR A 201 4.84 -17.46 -8.73
CA THR A 201 6.21 -18.00 -8.66
C THR A 201 7.02 -17.31 -7.57
N ARG A 202 6.80 -16.00 -7.37
CA ARG A 202 7.49 -15.18 -6.35
C ARG A 202 6.81 -15.17 -4.99
N ASN A 203 5.70 -15.90 -4.84
CA ASN A 203 4.92 -15.97 -3.60
C ASN A 203 4.46 -14.60 -3.07
N TRP A 204 4.12 -13.66 -3.94
CA TRP A 204 3.62 -12.32 -3.55
C TRP A 204 2.17 -12.32 -3.02
N GLY A 205 1.66 -13.46 -2.58
CA GLY A 205 0.30 -13.60 -2.07
C GLY A 205 -0.80 -13.50 -3.13
N VAL A 206 -2.02 -13.30 -2.66
CA VAL A 206 -3.26 -13.32 -3.46
C VAL A 206 -3.55 -11.97 -4.10
N SER A 207 -3.07 -10.87 -3.53
CA SER A 207 -3.40 -9.52 -4.01
C SER A 207 -2.22 -8.58 -3.95
N VAL A 208 -2.00 -7.88 -5.05
CA VAL A 208 -0.79 -7.07 -5.28
C VAL A 208 -1.21 -5.64 -5.64
N LEU A 209 -0.56 -4.66 -5.03
CA LEU A 209 -0.70 -3.25 -5.38
C LEU A 209 0.60 -2.74 -6.00
N PHE A 210 0.56 -2.44 -7.30
CA PHE A 210 1.65 -1.80 -8.02
C PHE A 210 1.55 -0.29 -7.91
N VAL A 211 2.65 0.37 -7.55
CA VAL A 211 2.71 1.82 -7.41
C VAL A 211 3.86 2.40 -8.22
N ASP A 212 3.54 3.40 -9.03
CA ASP A 212 4.51 4.12 -9.86
C ASP A 212 4.40 5.64 -9.69
N GLU A 213 5.46 6.38 -10.03
CA GLU A 213 5.46 7.85 -9.94
C GLU A 213 4.53 8.51 -10.96
N ASN A 214 4.60 8.04 -12.20
CA ASN A 214 3.92 8.67 -13.33
C ASN A 214 2.42 8.37 -13.34
N ASP A 215 1.64 9.15 -14.09
CA ASP A 215 0.22 8.83 -14.37
C ASP A 215 0.10 8.00 -15.66
N HIS A 216 1.11 8.10 -16.54
CA HIS A 216 1.21 7.36 -17.79
C HIS A 216 1.88 6.00 -17.55
N MET A 217 1.06 4.97 -17.32
CA MET A 217 1.53 3.60 -17.15
C MET A 217 1.86 2.93 -18.50
N PRO A 218 2.80 1.98 -18.54
CA PRO A 218 3.05 1.21 -19.75
C PRO A 218 1.81 0.41 -20.16
N LYS A 219 1.64 0.19 -21.46
CA LYS A 219 0.45 -0.46 -22.02
C LYS A 219 0.27 -1.89 -21.50
N ASN A 220 1.36 -2.64 -21.42
CA ASN A 220 1.34 -4.07 -21.11
C ASN A 220 0.82 -4.35 -19.70
N ILE A 221 1.35 -3.66 -18.68
CA ILE A 221 0.89 -3.79 -17.28
C ILE A 221 -0.56 -3.34 -17.12
N THR A 222 -0.96 -2.28 -17.81
CA THR A 222 -2.33 -1.76 -17.74
C THR A 222 -3.32 -2.76 -18.32
N ALA A 223 -3.03 -3.33 -19.50
CA ALA A 223 -3.86 -4.32 -20.16
C ALA A 223 -3.93 -5.65 -19.39
N ALA A 224 -2.82 -6.07 -18.77
CA ALA A 224 -2.78 -7.27 -17.93
C ALA A 224 -3.61 -7.07 -16.63
N THR A 225 -3.42 -5.93 -15.95
CA THR A 225 -4.06 -5.65 -14.66
C THR A 225 -5.56 -5.38 -14.80
N ASP A 226 -6.03 -4.72 -15.86
CA ASP A 226 -7.46 -4.43 -16.05
C ASP A 226 -8.33 -5.70 -16.10
N LYS A 227 -7.75 -6.81 -16.57
CA LYS A 227 -8.42 -8.12 -16.59
C LYS A 227 -8.46 -8.78 -15.20
N ILE A 228 -7.52 -8.47 -14.30
CA ILE A 228 -7.32 -9.13 -13.01
C ILE A 228 -7.84 -8.25 -11.86
N LYS A 229 -8.85 -8.72 -11.11
CA LYS A 229 -9.50 -7.89 -10.07
C LYS A 229 -8.71 -7.72 -8.77
N HIS A 230 -7.78 -8.64 -8.48
CA HIS A 230 -7.03 -8.68 -7.23
C HIS A 230 -5.64 -8.02 -7.33
N MET A 231 -5.24 -7.60 -8.53
CA MET A 231 -4.05 -6.81 -8.79
C MET A 231 -4.50 -5.42 -9.20
N ASN A 232 -3.91 -4.38 -8.63
CA ASN A 232 -4.26 -3.01 -8.98
C ASN A 232 -3.00 -2.19 -9.21
N ILE A 233 -3.06 -1.24 -10.14
CA ILE A 233 -2.02 -0.23 -10.35
C ILE A 233 -2.53 1.11 -9.82
N MET A 234 -1.65 1.90 -9.22
CA MET A 234 -1.99 3.19 -8.68
C MET A 234 -0.79 4.14 -8.75
N PRO A 235 -0.98 5.43 -9.08
CA PRO A 235 0.11 6.39 -9.02
C PRO A 235 0.42 6.79 -7.56
N VAL A 236 1.64 7.25 -7.28
CA VAL A 236 2.12 7.64 -5.94
C VAL A 236 1.17 8.62 -5.23
N TYR A 237 0.59 9.59 -5.96
CA TYR A 237 -0.31 10.57 -5.36
C TYR A 237 -1.64 9.98 -4.85
N GLY A 238 -2.03 8.79 -5.34
CA GLY A 238 -3.20 8.04 -4.90
C GLY A 238 -2.94 7.14 -3.69
N LEU A 239 -1.67 7.01 -3.26
CA LEU A 239 -1.26 6.10 -2.19
C LEU A 239 -1.98 6.41 -0.88
N ASN A 240 -2.60 5.37 -0.31
CA ASN A 240 -3.44 5.50 0.86
C ASN A 240 -3.41 4.23 1.73
N VAL A 241 -3.56 4.42 3.05
CA VAL A 241 -3.52 3.35 4.05
C VAL A 241 -4.52 2.22 3.76
N TYR A 242 -5.76 2.53 3.38
CA TYR A 242 -6.77 1.52 3.09
C TYR A 242 -6.38 0.59 1.93
N SER A 243 -5.87 1.15 0.82
CA SER A 243 -5.41 0.36 -0.32
C SER A 243 -4.21 -0.50 0.04
N MET A 244 -3.25 0.04 0.81
CA MET A 244 -2.09 -0.75 1.25
C MET A 244 -2.47 -1.94 2.13
N LEU A 245 -3.49 -1.79 2.98
CA LEU A 245 -3.98 -2.89 3.82
C LEU A 245 -4.93 -3.85 3.09
N LYS A 246 -5.61 -3.38 2.04
CA LYS A 246 -6.50 -4.21 1.23
C LYS A 246 -5.71 -5.26 0.44
N HIS A 247 -4.47 -4.94 0.05
CA HIS A 247 -3.60 -5.83 -0.71
C HIS A 247 -2.58 -6.49 0.22
N GLU A 248 -2.23 -7.74 -0.07
CA GLU A 248 -1.25 -8.51 0.68
C GLU A 248 0.15 -8.01 0.38
N THR A 249 0.50 -7.78 -0.88
CA THR A 249 1.81 -7.24 -1.25
C THR A 249 1.72 -5.86 -1.88
N LEU A 250 2.76 -5.08 -1.64
CA LEU A 250 2.93 -3.74 -2.14
C LEU A 250 4.23 -3.66 -2.94
N VAL A 251 4.11 -3.35 -4.23
CA VAL A 251 5.22 -3.26 -5.17
C VAL A 251 5.42 -1.79 -5.55
N LEU A 252 6.60 -1.24 -5.24
CA LEU A 252 6.97 0.14 -5.56
C LEU A 252 8.05 0.17 -6.64
N THR A 253 7.92 1.07 -7.62
CA THR A 253 9.08 1.39 -8.48
C THR A 253 10.14 2.18 -7.73
N LEU A 254 11.39 2.16 -8.20
CA LEU A 254 12.46 2.98 -7.66
C LEU A 254 12.08 4.47 -7.62
N ASP A 255 11.47 4.96 -8.69
CA ASP A 255 10.99 6.33 -8.81
C ASP A 255 9.88 6.62 -7.80
N ALA A 256 8.94 5.68 -7.62
CA ALA A 256 7.90 5.80 -6.61
C ALA A 256 8.47 5.91 -5.19
N VAL A 257 9.47 5.09 -4.84
CA VAL A 257 10.15 5.15 -3.53
C VAL A 257 10.77 6.53 -3.31
N ASN A 258 11.55 7.01 -4.28
CA ASN A 258 12.18 8.34 -4.20
C ASN A 258 11.15 9.45 -4.01
N ARG A 259 10.05 9.37 -4.76
CA ARG A 259 8.99 10.37 -4.71
C ARG A 259 8.23 10.36 -3.38
N ILE A 260 7.95 9.19 -2.83
CA ILE A 260 7.28 9.02 -1.53
C ILE A 260 8.14 9.63 -0.42
N GLU A 261 9.44 9.29 -0.39
CA GLU A 261 10.35 9.80 0.63
C GLU A 261 10.53 11.30 0.56
N GLU A 262 10.79 11.85 -0.63
CA GLU A 262 10.94 13.29 -0.83
C GLU A 262 9.72 14.05 -0.28
N ARG A 263 8.50 13.58 -0.61
CA ARG A 263 7.25 14.20 -0.17
C ARG A 263 7.05 14.11 1.33
N ILE A 264 7.30 12.96 1.94
CA ILE A 264 7.09 12.77 3.37
C ILE A 264 8.12 13.54 4.18
N LEU A 265 9.40 13.43 3.82
CA LEU A 265 10.50 14.12 4.50
C LEU A 265 10.35 15.64 4.41
N TYR A 266 9.91 16.16 3.26
CA TYR A 266 9.60 17.59 3.13
C TYR A 266 8.52 18.03 4.13
N GLN A 267 7.47 17.23 4.36
CA GLN A 267 6.40 17.58 5.28
C GLN A 267 6.80 17.44 6.75
N LEU A 268 7.64 16.46 7.08
CA LEU A 268 8.17 16.27 8.43
C LEU A 268 9.12 17.39 8.84
N ASN A 269 9.99 17.84 7.91
CA ASN A 269 11.03 18.85 8.16
C ASN A 269 10.60 20.27 7.74
N ARG A 270 9.29 20.50 7.62
CA ARG A 270 8.75 21.77 7.12
C ARG A 270 8.83 22.88 8.17
N PRO A 271 9.46 24.05 7.88
CA PRO A 271 9.63 25.12 8.88
C PRO A 271 8.34 25.87 9.23
N ASP A 272 7.43 26.05 8.28
CA ASP A 272 6.16 26.79 8.43
C ASP A 272 5.00 25.94 8.99
N TYR A 273 5.30 24.76 9.54
CA TYR A 273 4.30 23.82 10.06
C TYR A 273 3.31 24.47 11.05
N ASN A 274 3.85 25.15 12.06
CA ASN A 274 3.06 25.75 13.12
C ASN A 274 2.10 26.81 12.59
N GLU A 275 2.51 27.58 11.58
CA GLU A 275 1.68 28.60 10.95
C GLU A 275 0.52 27.98 10.17
N LYS A 276 0.78 26.93 9.39
CA LYS A 276 -0.26 26.25 8.61
C LYS A 276 -1.30 25.55 9.47
N ASN A 277 -0.89 25.02 10.62
CA ASN A 277 -1.81 24.33 11.53
C ASN A 277 -2.70 25.26 12.36
N LYS A 278 -2.34 26.54 12.55
CA LYS A 278 -3.17 27.52 13.28
C LYS A 278 -4.59 27.59 12.71
N LYS A 279 -4.75 27.55 11.38
CA LYS A 279 -6.04 27.65 10.69
C LYS A 279 -7.02 26.50 11.00
N PHE A 280 -6.50 25.34 11.42
CA PHE A 280 -7.31 24.12 11.63
C PHE A 280 -7.56 23.79 13.11
N ARG A 281 -7.01 24.59 14.05
CA ARG A 281 -7.34 24.50 15.46
C ARG A 281 -8.69 25.18 15.68
N SER A 282 -9.77 24.41 15.69
CA SER A 282 -11.08 24.91 16.13
C SER A 282 -10.99 25.21 17.64
N GLY A 283 -10.73 26.46 18.01
CA GLY A 283 -10.59 26.88 19.41
C GLY A 283 -9.65 28.06 19.70
N GLN A 284 -9.49 29.00 18.75
CA GLN A 284 -9.08 30.37 19.04
C GLN A 284 -10.06 31.34 18.36
#